data_AF-A0A6A7KEX7-F1
#
_entry.id   AF-A0A6A7KEX7-F1
#
_cell.length_a   1.000
_cell.length_b   1.000
_cell.length_c   1.000
_cell.angle_alpha   90.00
_cell.angle_beta   90.00
_cell.angle_gamma   90.00
#
_symmetry.space_group_name_H-M   'P 1'
#
loop_
_entity.id
_entity.type
_entity.pdbx_description
1 polymer ?
#
loop_
_entity_poly.entity_id
_entity_poly.type
_entity_poly.pdbx_seq_one_letter_code
_entity_poly.pdbx_strand_id
1 'polypeptide(L)'
;MKKALAFGILMLLLGAYAQIIAAAPNEINPKARTYTGWEEGYLGFTPVPQSTWMVVKWSKDWNFPFGEGSPEGAWLTVHFTWYTNNINISAGFFGHDEGSLVYWGNPDTVPEAKYRVEEYSKVMILNNPEKYEEKGAVPANELGYPFPDNAYVVHWSVEIYNATTGELLFEVSLVPSLG
;
A
#
# COMPACT_ATOMS: atom_id res chain seq x y z
N MET A 1 45.25 2.70 -22.88
CA MET A 1 44.44 1.55 -22.40
C MET A 1 43.86 1.74 -21.00
N LYS A 2 44.66 2.06 -19.96
CA LYS A 2 44.15 2.22 -18.58
C LYS A 2 43.04 3.28 -18.39
N LYS A 3 43.12 4.41 -19.12
CA LYS A 3 42.11 5.50 -19.04
C LYS A 3 40.76 5.14 -19.69
N ALA A 4 40.78 4.35 -20.77
CA ALA A 4 39.55 3.90 -21.45
C ALA A 4 38.80 2.85 -20.63
N LEU A 5 39.53 1.97 -19.95
CA LEU A 5 38.95 0.99 -19.03
C LEU A 5 38.32 1.65 -17.80
N ALA A 6 38.96 2.67 -17.23
CA ALA A 6 38.40 3.44 -16.12
C ALA A 6 37.11 4.18 -16.50
N PHE A 7 37.03 4.71 -17.73
CA PHE A 7 35.83 5.37 -18.24
C PHE A 7 34.68 4.38 -18.48
N GLY A 8 34.99 3.18 -18.97
CA GLY A 8 34.02 2.10 -19.13
C GLY A 8 33.46 1.59 -17.81
N ILE A 9 34.31 1.45 -16.78
CA ILE A 9 33.88 1.08 -15.42
C ILE A 9 33.04 2.20 -14.80
N LEU A 10 33.40 3.47 -15.00
CA LEU A 10 32.63 4.61 -14.50
C LEU A 10 31.24 4.67 -15.15
N MET A 11 31.13 4.42 -16.46
CA MET A 11 29.83 4.35 -17.16
C MET A 11 28.99 3.15 -16.72
N LEU A 12 29.61 2.00 -16.45
CA LEU A 12 28.93 0.83 -15.88
C LEU A 12 28.43 1.10 -14.46
N LEU A 13 29.22 1.78 -13.63
CA LEU A 13 28.82 2.19 -12.29
C LEU A 13 27.72 3.25 -12.31
N LEU A 14 27.76 4.21 -13.23
CA LEU A 14 26.71 5.21 -13.43
C LEU A 14 25.42 4.60 -14.01
N GLY A 15 25.54 3.62 -14.91
CA GLY A 15 24.41 2.85 -15.43
C GLY A 15 23.77 1.94 -14.38
N ALA A 16 24.58 1.31 -13.52
CA ALA A 16 24.10 0.57 -12.35
C ALA A 16 23.48 1.51 -11.31
N TYR A 17 24.04 2.70 -11.10
CA TYR A 17 23.42 3.74 -10.26
C TYR A 17 22.07 4.18 -10.82
N ALA A 18 21.95 4.37 -12.14
CA ALA A 18 20.70 4.74 -12.79
C ALA A 18 19.62 3.65 -12.71
N GLN A 19 20.01 2.37 -12.61
CA GLN A 19 19.09 1.24 -12.37
C GLN A 19 18.76 1.04 -10.87
N ILE A 20 19.60 1.51 -9.96
CA ILE A 20 19.28 1.62 -8.52
C ILE A 20 18.30 2.77 -8.26
N ILE A 21 18.09 3.69 -9.21
CA ILE A 21 16.98 4.66 -9.21
C ILE A 21 15.73 4.04 -9.87
N ALA A 22 15.42 2.78 -9.53
CA ALA A 22 14.13 2.20 -9.85
C ALA A 22 13.11 2.69 -8.81
N ALA A 23 12.37 3.73 -9.21
CA ALA A 23 11.34 4.46 -8.45
C ALA A 23 11.90 5.31 -7.29
N ALA A 24 12.05 6.61 -7.53
CA ALA A 24 12.14 7.57 -6.43
C ALA A 24 10.85 7.47 -5.59
N PRO A 25 10.92 7.58 -4.25
CA PRO A 25 9.73 7.68 -3.42
C PRO A 25 8.90 8.86 -3.91
N ASN A 26 7.61 8.65 -4.18
CA ASN A 26 6.57 9.64 -4.54
C ASN A 26 6.25 9.85 -6.04
N GLU A 27 6.26 8.81 -6.88
CA GLU A 27 5.77 8.96 -8.26
C GLU A 27 4.36 8.37 -8.44
N ILE A 28 3.34 9.24 -8.40
CA ILE A 28 2.04 8.93 -9.01
C ILE A 28 2.28 8.83 -10.52
N ASN A 29 2.00 7.67 -11.10
CA ASN A 29 2.06 7.45 -12.55
C ASN A 29 0.64 7.19 -13.10
N PRO A 30 -0.07 8.23 -13.57
CA PRO A 30 -1.43 8.09 -14.07
C PRO A 30 -1.55 7.20 -15.31
N LYS A 31 -0.49 7.12 -16.12
CA LYS A 31 -0.48 6.26 -17.33
C LYS A 31 -0.44 4.78 -16.95
N ALA A 32 0.42 4.44 -15.99
CA ALA A 32 0.51 3.09 -15.43
C ALA A 32 -0.59 2.79 -14.41
N ARG A 33 -1.29 3.82 -13.91
CA ARG A 33 -2.31 3.75 -12.85
C ARG A 33 -1.75 3.08 -11.60
N THR A 34 -0.60 3.57 -11.19
CA THR A 34 0.11 3.09 -10.00
C THR A 34 0.66 4.27 -9.22
N TYR A 35 0.70 4.11 -7.90
CA TYR A 35 1.45 4.93 -6.98
C TYR A 35 2.33 4.01 -6.13
N THR A 36 3.53 4.46 -5.82
CA THR A 36 4.44 3.77 -4.91
C THR A 36 5.20 4.81 -4.12
N GLY A 37 5.08 4.78 -2.81
CA GLY A 37 5.67 5.80 -1.94
C GLY A 37 5.11 5.76 -0.53
N TRP A 38 5.41 6.80 0.23
CA TRP A 38 4.92 6.98 1.59
C TRP A 38 3.45 7.38 1.62
N GLU A 39 2.72 6.93 2.63
CA GLU A 39 1.29 7.23 2.80
C GLU A 39 0.96 8.73 2.68
N GLU A 40 1.75 9.60 3.31
CA GLU A 40 1.56 11.06 3.20
C GLU A 40 1.71 11.60 1.78
N GLY A 41 2.46 10.90 0.93
CA GLY A 41 2.60 11.27 -0.48
C GLY A 41 1.33 11.00 -1.28
N TYR A 42 0.47 10.07 -0.82
CA TYR A 42 -0.83 9.79 -1.41
C TYR A 42 -1.95 10.62 -0.76
N LEU A 43 -1.97 10.69 0.58
CA LEU A 43 -3.03 11.33 1.36
C LEU A 43 -2.83 12.82 1.57
N GLY A 44 -1.61 13.32 1.43
CA GLY A 44 -1.21 14.68 1.77
C GLY A 44 -0.91 14.89 3.26
N PHE A 45 -1.22 13.92 4.13
CA PHE A 45 -0.93 13.96 5.55
C PHE A 45 -0.92 12.56 6.18
N THR A 46 -0.06 12.34 7.17
CA THR A 46 -0.12 11.23 8.12
C THR A 46 0.48 11.71 9.47
N PRO A 47 -0.01 11.25 10.62
CA PRO A 47 0.51 11.66 11.93
C PRO A 47 1.94 11.21 12.21
N VAL A 48 2.39 10.12 11.58
CA VAL A 48 3.78 9.64 11.66
C VAL A 48 4.37 9.57 10.25
N PRO A 49 4.95 10.66 9.71
CA PRO A 49 5.51 10.68 8.37
C PRO A 49 6.55 9.56 8.15
N GLN A 50 6.58 9.01 6.94
CA GLN A 50 7.52 7.97 6.52
C GLN A 50 7.50 6.72 7.42
N SER A 51 6.33 6.31 7.89
CA SER A 51 6.12 5.10 8.69
C SER A 51 5.43 3.98 7.90
N THR A 52 4.59 4.36 6.95
CA THR A 52 3.76 3.45 6.16
C THR A 52 4.09 3.62 4.68
N TRP A 53 4.65 2.57 4.09
CA TRP A 53 4.85 2.49 2.65
C TRP A 53 3.60 1.93 2.00
N MET A 54 3.23 2.45 0.83
CA MET A 54 2.08 1.97 0.10
C MET A 54 2.35 1.80 -1.39
N VAL A 55 1.73 0.77 -1.95
CA VAL A 55 1.63 0.53 -3.39
C VAL A 55 0.15 0.53 -3.75
N VAL A 56 -0.27 1.54 -4.51
CA VAL A 56 -1.66 1.68 -4.98
C VAL A 56 -1.71 1.38 -6.45
N LYS A 57 -2.71 0.62 -6.89
CA LYS A 57 -3.06 0.45 -8.31
C LYS A 57 -4.54 0.70 -8.50
N TRP A 58 -4.92 1.20 -9.66
CA TRP A 58 -6.33 1.46 -9.95
C TRP A 58 -6.72 1.15 -11.39
N SER A 59 -8.01 0.92 -11.58
CA SER A 59 -8.63 0.73 -12.88
C SER A 59 -8.59 2.02 -13.71
N LYS A 60 -8.75 1.92 -15.04
CA LYS A 60 -8.81 3.10 -15.91
C LYS A 60 -10.00 4.02 -15.61
N ASP A 61 -11.06 3.45 -15.05
CA ASP A 61 -12.33 4.14 -14.80
C ASP A 61 -12.40 4.68 -13.36
N TRP A 62 -11.35 4.46 -12.55
CA TRP A 62 -11.27 4.98 -11.19
C TRP A 62 -10.84 6.45 -11.19
N ASN A 63 -11.69 7.30 -10.64
CA ASN A 63 -11.40 8.71 -10.40
C ASN A 63 -10.52 8.84 -9.15
N PHE A 64 -9.24 9.10 -9.36
CA PHE A 64 -8.26 9.27 -8.28
C PHE A 64 -8.60 10.46 -7.35
N PRO A 65 -8.36 10.36 -6.02
CA PRO A 65 -7.74 9.25 -5.30
C PRO A 65 -8.76 8.22 -4.79
N PHE A 66 -9.99 8.65 -4.51
CA PHE A 66 -10.96 7.88 -3.72
C PHE A 66 -12.18 7.40 -4.51
N GLY A 67 -12.21 7.60 -5.82
CA GLY A 67 -13.21 6.98 -6.69
C GLY A 67 -14.50 7.79 -6.84
N GLU A 68 -14.55 9.03 -6.35
CA GLU A 68 -15.73 9.89 -6.45
C GLU A 68 -16.22 9.99 -7.91
N GLY A 69 -17.51 9.68 -8.15
CA GLY A 69 -18.12 9.68 -9.48
C GLY A 69 -17.60 8.60 -10.44
N SER A 70 -16.86 7.59 -9.97
CA SER A 70 -16.42 6.46 -10.80
C SER A 70 -17.61 5.52 -11.09
N PRO A 71 -17.64 4.85 -12.26
CA PRO A 71 -18.70 3.91 -12.59
C PRO A 71 -18.56 2.59 -11.82
N GLU A 72 -19.64 1.81 -11.78
CA GLU A 72 -19.63 0.45 -11.24
C GLU A 72 -18.53 -0.41 -11.86
N GLY A 73 -17.85 -1.19 -11.01
CA GLY A 73 -16.73 -2.02 -11.40
C GLY A 73 -15.38 -1.28 -11.46
N ALA A 74 -15.36 0.05 -11.36
CA ALA A 74 -14.13 0.78 -11.09
C ALA A 74 -13.54 0.32 -9.75
N TRP A 75 -12.22 0.17 -9.71
CA TRP A 75 -11.53 -0.40 -8.55
C TRP A 75 -10.21 0.28 -8.25
N LEU A 76 -9.79 0.19 -6.99
CA LEU A 76 -8.42 0.37 -6.54
C LEU A 76 -7.96 -0.83 -5.70
N THR A 77 -6.66 -1.01 -5.62
CA THR A 77 -6.01 -1.91 -4.66
C THR A 77 -4.94 -1.14 -3.94
N VAL A 78 -4.84 -1.34 -2.63
CA VAL A 78 -3.75 -0.79 -1.82
C VAL A 78 -3.02 -1.95 -1.16
N HIS A 79 -1.70 -1.93 -1.24
CA HIS A 79 -0.83 -2.75 -0.41
C HIS A 79 -0.04 -1.81 0.50
N PHE A 80 -0.22 -1.95 1.79
CA PHE A 80 0.50 -1.24 2.83
C PHE A 80 1.59 -2.11 3.45
N THR A 81 2.70 -1.49 3.81
CA THR A 81 3.75 -2.09 4.63
C THR A 81 4.15 -1.09 5.71
N TRP A 82 4.08 -1.51 6.97
CA TRP A 82 4.53 -0.69 8.10
C TRP A 82 5.15 -1.56 9.19
N TYR A 83 5.77 -0.87 10.16
CA TYR A 83 6.43 -1.51 11.30
C TYR A 83 5.81 -1.02 12.61
N THR A 84 5.72 -1.93 13.58
CA THR A 84 5.19 -1.61 14.91
C THR A 84 5.85 -2.45 16.00
N ASN A 85 5.85 -1.91 17.20
CA ASN A 85 6.23 -2.62 18.42
C ASN A 85 5.04 -3.16 19.21
N ASN A 86 3.82 -2.83 18.77
CA ASN A 86 2.57 -3.24 19.40
C ASN A 86 1.55 -3.65 18.33
N ILE A 87 1.06 -4.89 18.41
CA ILE A 87 0.00 -5.34 17.51
C ILE A 87 -1.33 -5.08 18.19
N ASN A 88 -2.11 -4.17 17.61
CA ASN A 88 -3.54 -4.06 17.89
C ASN A 88 -4.33 -4.35 16.60
N ILE A 89 -4.60 -5.63 16.35
CA ILE A 89 -5.36 -6.09 15.18
C ILE A 89 -6.80 -5.56 15.12
N SER A 90 -7.36 -5.07 16.23
CA SER A 90 -8.76 -4.60 16.27
C SER A 90 -8.98 -3.30 15.50
N ALA A 91 -7.91 -2.62 15.10
CA ALA A 91 -7.98 -1.32 14.48
C ALA A 91 -7.78 -1.38 12.94
N GLY A 92 -7.90 -2.57 12.32
CA GLY A 92 -7.58 -2.84 10.91
C GLY A 92 -8.01 -1.85 9.80
N PHE A 93 -7.39 -2.10 8.65
CA PHE A 93 -7.41 -1.46 7.34
C PHE A 93 -7.12 0.02 7.16
N PHE A 94 -7.47 0.88 8.10
CA PHE A 94 -6.85 2.21 8.12
C PHE A 94 -6.77 2.80 9.52
N GLY A 95 -6.69 1.93 10.53
CA GLY A 95 -6.35 2.26 11.90
C GLY A 95 -5.23 1.35 12.37
N HIS A 96 -4.14 1.22 11.60
CA HIS A 96 -2.89 0.93 12.30
C HIS A 96 -2.81 1.98 13.43
N ASP A 97 -2.67 1.54 14.68
CA ASP A 97 -2.64 2.48 15.81
C ASP A 97 -1.48 3.44 15.53
N GLU A 98 -1.80 4.66 15.08
CA GLU A 98 -0.82 5.60 14.55
C GLU A 98 0.22 5.93 15.62
N GLY A 99 -0.16 5.87 16.90
CA GLY A 99 0.74 6.01 18.03
C GLY A 99 1.70 4.83 18.24
N SER A 100 1.45 3.70 17.59
CA SER A 100 2.29 2.48 17.65
C SER A 100 3.24 2.33 16.46
N LEU A 101 3.07 3.16 15.42
CA LEU A 101 3.89 3.10 14.22
C LEU A 101 5.35 3.44 14.51
N VAL A 102 6.24 2.65 13.92
CA VAL A 102 7.69 2.91 13.93
C VAL A 102 8.04 3.73 12.71
N TYR A 103 8.75 4.84 12.92
CA TYR A 103 9.35 5.61 11.84
C TYR A 103 10.30 4.72 11.02
N TRP A 104 10.15 4.75 9.70
CA TRP A 104 10.90 3.90 8.78
C TRP A 104 11.89 4.71 7.94
N GLY A 105 11.45 5.81 7.31
CA GLY A 105 12.29 6.78 6.61
C GLY A 105 12.94 6.33 5.29
N ASN A 106 13.33 5.06 5.19
CA ASN A 106 13.92 4.47 3.99
C ASN A 106 13.30 3.09 3.70
N PRO A 107 12.56 2.92 2.59
CA PRO A 107 11.85 1.68 2.26
C PRO A 107 12.78 0.47 2.02
N ASP A 108 14.08 0.69 1.81
CA ASP A 108 15.04 -0.39 1.55
C ASP A 108 15.70 -0.95 2.82
N THR A 109 15.43 -0.36 3.99
CA THR A 109 16.06 -0.76 5.25
C THR A 109 15.04 -1.08 6.32
N VAL A 110 15.04 -2.31 6.85
CA VAL A 110 14.17 -2.69 7.97
C VAL A 110 14.50 -1.83 9.21
N PRO A 111 13.53 -1.08 9.79
CA PRO A 111 13.75 -0.30 11.00
C PRO A 111 13.74 -1.20 12.23
N GLU A 112 14.20 -0.68 13.39
CA GLU A 112 14.13 -1.40 14.65
C GLU A 112 12.67 -1.51 15.14
N ALA A 113 12.05 -2.67 14.90
CA ALA A 113 10.69 -2.97 15.30
C ALA A 113 10.55 -4.45 15.68
N LYS A 114 9.48 -4.80 16.41
CA LYS A 114 9.14 -6.21 16.67
C LYS A 114 8.43 -6.86 15.48
N TYR A 115 7.56 -6.09 14.82
CA TYR A 115 6.66 -6.62 13.81
C TYR A 115 6.71 -5.80 12.53
N ARG A 116 6.67 -6.50 11.40
CA ARG A 116 6.37 -5.95 10.08
C ARG A 116 4.96 -6.40 9.73
N VAL A 117 4.11 -5.48 9.31
CA VAL A 117 2.76 -5.78 8.86
C VAL A 117 2.66 -5.49 7.38
N GLU A 118 2.12 -6.45 6.64
CA GLU A 118 1.75 -6.32 5.24
C GLU A 118 0.23 -6.45 5.15
N GLU A 119 -0.41 -5.50 4.49
CA GLU A 119 -1.85 -5.39 4.49
C GLU A 119 -2.35 -5.03 3.09
N TYR A 120 -3.29 -5.80 2.56
CA TYR A 120 -3.82 -5.62 1.22
C TYR A 120 -5.33 -5.45 1.24
N SER A 121 -5.84 -4.46 0.50
CA SER A 121 -7.28 -4.39 0.19
C SER A 121 -7.54 -4.08 -1.25
N LYS A 122 -8.70 -4.56 -1.69
CA LYS A 122 -9.34 -4.15 -2.93
C LYS A 122 -10.64 -3.44 -2.62
N VAL A 123 -10.76 -2.21 -3.13
CA VAL A 123 -12.00 -1.43 -3.06
C VAL A 123 -12.62 -1.37 -4.45
N MET A 124 -13.93 -1.56 -4.54
CA MET A 124 -14.70 -1.52 -5.80
C MET A 124 -15.94 -0.66 -5.66
N ILE A 125 -16.30 0.06 -6.71
CA ILE A 125 -17.61 0.71 -6.83
C ILE A 125 -18.67 -0.34 -7.18
N LEU A 126 -19.72 -0.41 -6.38
CA LEU A 126 -20.83 -1.36 -6.50
C LEU A 126 -22.16 -0.62 -6.57
N ASN A 127 -23.04 -0.97 -7.51
CA ASN A 127 -24.41 -0.43 -7.54
C ASN A 127 -25.41 -1.33 -6.80
N ASN A 128 -25.14 -2.64 -6.71
CA ASN A 128 -25.95 -3.61 -5.98
C ASN A 128 -25.07 -4.34 -4.94
N PRO A 129 -24.75 -3.70 -3.81
CA PRO A 129 -23.76 -4.19 -2.87
C PRO A 129 -24.19 -5.45 -2.10
N GLU A 130 -25.50 -5.71 -1.95
CA GLU A 130 -26.07 -6.82 -1.17
C GLU A 130 -25.41 -8.17 -1.48
N LYS A 131 -25.17 -8.49 -2.77
CA LYS A 131 -24.52 -9.74 -3.20
C LYS A 131 -23.07 -9.87 -2.70
N TYR A 132 -22.38 -8.75 -2.50
CA TYR A 132 -21.02 -8.70 -1.99
C TYR A 132 -20.99 -8.66 -0.46
N GLU A 133 -21.95 -7.95 0.16
CA GLU A 133 -22.13 -7.91 1.62
C GLU A 133 -22.43 -9.29 2.19
N GLU A 134 -23.28 -10.10 1.53
CA GLU A 134 -23.52 -11.52 1.88
C GLU A 134 -22.23 -12.35 1.92
N LYS A 135 -21.19 -11.90 1.23
CA LYS A 135 -19.89 -12.54 1.13
C LYS A 135 -18.84 -11.86 2.01
N GLY A 136 -19.22 -10.89 2.84
CA GLY A 136 -18.35 -10.22 3.78
C GLY A 136 -17.68 -8.96 3.24
N ALA A 137 -18.14 -8.39 2.12
CA ALA A 137 -17.74 -7.05 1.73
C ALA A 137 -18.32 -6.02 2.71
N VAL A 138 -17.56 -4.96 2.98
CA VAL A 138 -17.95 -3.88 3.90
C VAL A 138 -17.81 -2.52 3.22
N PRO A 139 -18.61 -1.50 3.60
CA PRO A 139 -18.47 -0.15 3.05
C PRO A 139 -17.06 0.41 3.29
N ALA A 140 -16.47 1.03 2.27
CA ALA A 140 -15.11 1.58 2.36
C ALA A 140 -15.05 2.90 3.14
N ASN A 141 -16.16 3.61 3.32
CA ASN A 141 -16.21 4.83 4.13
C ASN A 141 -16.09 4.55 5.65
N GLU A 142 -16.39 3.34 6.11
CA GLU A 142 -16.15 2.89 7.49
C GLU A 142 -14.66 2.91 7.88
N LEU A 143 -13.79 3.03 6.87
CA LEU A 143 -12.35 3.11 7.03
C LEU A 143 -11.86 4.50 7.46
N GLY A 144 -12.72 5.52 7.47
CA GLY A 144 -12.33 6.89 7.83
C GLY A 144 -11.71 7.70 6.69
N TYR A 145 -11.76 7.19 5.47
CA TYR A 145 -11.28 7.87 4.24
C TYR A 145 -12.47 8.38 3.45
N PRO A 146 -12.30 9.42 2.61
CA PRO A 146 -13.38 10.02 1.85
C PRO A 146 -13.75 9.19 0.60
N PHE A 147 -13.96 7.88 0.79
CA PHE A 147 -14.54 7.01 -0.22
C PHE A 147 -16.03 7.34 -0.40
N PRO A 148 -16.57 7.25 -1.63
CA PRO A 148 -18.00 7.43 -1.86
C PRO A 148 -18.80 6.28 -1.23
N ASP A 149 -20.07 6.52 -0.93
CA ASP A 149 -20.96 5.56 -0.25
C ASP A 149 -21.16 4.25 -1.02
N ASN A 150 -20.90 4.25 -2.33
CA ASN A 150 -21.00 3.07 -3.18
C ASN A 150 -19.65 2.32 -3.35
N ALA A 151 -18.60 2.71 -2.64
CA ALA A 151 -17.33 2.00 -2.60
C ALA A 151 -17.31 0.98 -1.46
N TYR A 152 -16.88 -0.24 -1.78
CA TYR A 152 -16.85 -1.37 -0.85
C TYR A 152 -15.48 -2.06 -0.86
N VAL A 153 -15.00 -2.46 0.31
CA VAL A 153 -13.88 -3.38 0.46
C VAL A 153 -14.38 -4.78 0.10
N VAL A 154 -13.86 -5.34 -0.99
CA VAL A 154 -14.29 -6.63 -1.54
C VAL A 154 -13.18 -7.69 -1.48
N HIS A 155 -12.04 -7.35 -0.88
CA HIS A 155 -10.97 -8.26 -0.52
C HIS A 155 -10.14 -7.53 0.53
N TRP A 156 -9.80 -8.21 1.60
CA TRP A 156 -8.89 -7.72 2.63
C TRP A 156 -7.99 -8.85 3.13
N SER A 157 -6.69 -8.59 3.29
CA SER A 157 -5.78 -9.47 4.02
C SER A 157 -4.78 -8.68 4.86
N VAL A 158 -4.34 -9.29 5.97
CA VAL A 158 -3.25 -8.80 6.83
C VAL A 158 -2.34 -9.97 7.17
N GLU A 159 -1.05 -9.75 6.97
CA GLU A 159 0.03 -10.64 7.33
C GLU A 159 0.96 -9.93 8.32
N ILE A 160 1.29 -10.62 9.40
CA ILE A 160 2.16 -10.10 10.45
C ILE A 160 3.40 -10.97 10.53
N TYR A 161 4.55 -10.33 10.40
CA TYR A 161 5.85 -10.95 10.40
C TYR A 161 6.66 -10.51 11.61
N ASN A 162 7.55 -11.38 12.09
CA ASN A 162 8.67 -10.96 12.91
C ASN A 162 9.59 -10.07 12.07
N ALA A 163 9.79 -8.81 12.48
CA ALA A 163 10.55 -7.86 11.66
C ALA A 163 12.04 -8.24 11.51
N THR A 164 12.62 -8.91 12.51
CA THR A 164 14.04 -9.30 12.49
C THR A 164 14.28 -10.55 11.66
N THR A 165 13.42 -11.56 11.77
CA THR A 165 13.64 -12.87 11.13
C THR A 165 12.90 -13.02 9.79
N GLY A 166 11.87 -12.20 9.54
CA GLY A 166 10.97 -12.35 8.40
C GLY A 166 10.00 -13.52 8.50
N GLU A 167 9.92 -14.19 9.66
CA GLU A 167 8.99 -15.29 9.89
C GLU A 167 7.54 -14.79 9.95
N LEU A 168 6.63 -15.42 9.22
CA LEU A 168 5.19 -15.16 9.31
C LEU A 168 4.67 -15.67 10.65
N LEU A 169 4.08 -14.77 11.44
CA LEU A 169 3.54 -15.07 12.76
C LEU A 169 2.02 -15.26 12.73
N PHE A 170 1.34 -14.50 11.88
CA PHE A 170 -0.11 -14.47 11.80
C PHE A 170 -0.57 -13.99 10.43
N GLU A 171 -1.67 -14.55 9.93
CA GLU A 171 -2.33 -14.14 8.70
C GLU A 171 -3.84 -14.17 8.92
N VAL A 172 -4.54 -13.15 8.40
CA VAL A 172 -6.00 -13.13 8.28
C VAL A 172 -6.36 -12.64 6.88
N SER A 173 -7.34 -13.29 6.27
CA SER A 173 -7.86 -12.92 4.95
C SER A 173 -9.38 -12.96 4.95
N LEU A 174 -10.01 -11.84 4.61
CA LEU A 174 -11.42 -11.76 4.25
C LEU A 174 -11.53 -11.66 2.72
N VAL A 175 -11.87 -12.78 2.10
CA VAL A 175 -12.11 -12.86 0.65
C VAL A 175 -13.57 -13.23 0.43
N PRO A 176 -14.42 -12.28 0.01
CA PRO A 176 -15.71 -12.59 -0.56
C PRO A 176 -15.57 -13.66 -1.62
N SER A 177 -16.24 -14.80 -1.44
CA SER A 177 -16.14 -15.90 -2.40
C SER A 177 -16.59 -15.40 -3.78
N LEU A 178 -15.68 -15.36 -4.76
CA LEU A 178 -16.03 -15.06 -6.15
C LEU A 178 -16.78 -16.26 -6.73
N GLY A 179 -18.05 -16.41 -6.35
CA GLY A 179 -18.99 -17.36 -6.95
C GLY A 179 -19.28 -17.04 -8.40
#